data_AF-A0A239GW94-F1
#
_entry.id   AF-A0A239GW94-F1
#
_cell.length_a   1.000
_cell.length_b   1.000
_cell.length_c   1.000
_cell.angle_alpha   90.00
_cell.angle_beta   90.00
_cell.angle_gamma   90.00
#
_symmetry.space_group_name_H-M   'P 1'
#
loop_
_entity.id
_entity.type
_entity.pdbx_description
1 polymer ?
#
loop_
_entity_poly.entity_id
_entity_poly.type
_entity_poly.pdbx_seq_one_letter_code
_entity_poly.pdbx_strand_id
1 'polypeptide(L)'
;MNEAGRKIKEQYADTGGFTDHVFAVTSLLAFRFIPRIRDLPSKRLYLFDPAAAPKELRSLIGGKIREGLIIQNWPDILRAVATMAAGIMPPSQLLKKFAAYPRQHELALALREIGRIERTLFIVDWLLDADMQRRAQIGLNKGEAHHALKNALRIGRQGEIRDRTVEGQHYRMAGLNLLAAIIIYWNTKRLGQAVAARKRVGLDDSDELLGHISPLG
;
A
#
# COMPACT_ATOMS: atom_id res chain seq x y z
N MET A 1 17.75 -4.19 3.14
CA MET A 1 16.70 -3.51 2.34
C MET A 1 17.34 -3.13 1.02
N ASN A 2 16.96 -3.78 -0.08
CA ASN A 2 17.64 -3.63 -1.38
C ASN A 2 17.42 -2.20 -1.93
N GLU A 3 18.34 -1.70 -2.76
CA GLU A 3 18.28 -0.33 -3.33
C GLU A 3 16.94 0.02 -3.98
N ALA A 4 16.25 -0.96 -4.58
CA ALA A 4 14.92 -0.80 -5.17
C ALA A 4 13.84 -0.37 -4.15
N GLY A 5 14.00 -0.68 -2.86
CA GLY A 5 13.08 -0.27 -1.79
C GLY A 5 13.29 1.15 -1.29
N ARG A 6 14.35 1.86 -1.73
CA ARG A 6 14.66 3.24 -1.28
C ARG A 6 13.93 4.33 -2.07
N LYS A 7 13.29 3.99 -3.20
CA LYS A 7 12.55 4.93 -4.07
C LYS A 7 11.09 4.50 -4.28
N ILE A 8 10.42 4.07 -3.22
CA ILE A 8 8.98 3.80 -3.28
C ILE A 8 8.27 5.15 -3.35
N LYS A 9 7.78 5.52 -4.54
CA LYS A 9 6.95 6.72 -4.71
C LYS A 9 5.52 6.50 -4.23
N GLU A 10 4.96 5.31 -4.44
CA GLU A 10 3.59 4.94 -4.07
C GLU A 10 3.55 3.52 -3.51
N GLN A 11 2.83 3.32 -2.42
CA GLN A 11 2.58 2.02 -1.82
C GLN A 11 1.08 1.73 -1.85
N TYR A 12 0.71 0.65 -2.54
CA TYR A 12 -0.66 0.15 -2.57
C TYR A 12 -0.87 -0.90 -1.48
N ALA A 13 -2.04 -0.86 -0.82
CA ALA A 13 -2.45 -1.88 0.14
C ALA A 13 -3.95 -2.17 -0.01
N ASP A 14 -4.33 -3.42 0.29
CA ASP A 14 -5.75 -3.78 0.43
C ASP A 14 -6.32 -3.19 1.74
N THR A 15 -7.63 -3.34 1.92
CA THR A 15 -8.43 -2.81 3.04
C THR A 15 -7.82 -3.14 4.42
N GLY A 16 -7.07 -4.24 4.55
CA GLY A 16 -6.36 -4.59 5.79
C GLY A 16 -5.23 -3.62 6.19
N GLY A 17 -4.66 -2.87 5.25
CA GLY A 17 -3.67 -1.81 5.49
C GLY A 17 -4.29 -0.47 5.88
N PHE A 18 -5.62 -0.35 5.83
CA PHE A 18 -6.37 0.88 6.09
C PHE A 18 -6.47 1.16 7.59
N THR A 19 -5.34 1.51 8.21
CA THR A 19 -5.27 1.84 9.63
C THR A 19 -4.68 3.24 9.81
N ASP A 20 -5.17 3.96 10.82
CA ASP A 20 -4.68 5.31 11.14
C ASP A 20 -3.15 5.30 11.34
N HIS A 21 -2.58 4.30 12.02
CA HIS A 21 -1.13 4.24 12.25
C HIS A 21 -0.32 4.09 10.95
N VAL A 22 -0.83 3.36 9.96
CA VAL A 22 -0.15 3.24 8.65
C VAL A 22 -0.21 4.58 7.91
N PHE A 23 -1.36 5.26 7.89
CA PHE A 23 -1.47 6.61 7.32
C PHE A 23 -0.50 7.59 7.99
N ALA A 24 -0.40 7.58 9.31
CA ALA A 24 0.51 8.44 10.04
C ALA A 24 1.97 8.18 9.66
N VAL A 25 2.41 6.92 9.74
CA VAL A 25 3.82 6.57 9.51
C VAL A 25 4.23 6.79 8.05
N THR A 26 3.36 6.47 7.10
CA THR A 26 3.66 6.69 5.68
C THR A 26 3.76 8.17 5.34
N SER A 27 2.82 8.99 5.82
CA SER A 27 2.86 10.44 5.62
C SER A 27 4.11 11.07 6.26
N LEU A 28 4.41 10.73 7.52
CA LEU A 28 5.58 11.24 8.24
C LEU A 28 6.92 10.85 7.60
N LEU A 29 6.97 9.73 6.88
CA LEU A 29 8.14 9.27 6.12
C LEU A 29 8.12 9.73 4.65
N ALA A 30 7.17 10.59 4.27
CA ALA A 30 7.00 11.11 2.92
C ALA A 30 6.76 10.03 1.84
N PHE A 31 6.10 8.93 2.22
CA PHE A 31 5.61 7.92 1.28
C PHE A 31 4.15 8.20 0.90
N ARG A 32 3.80 8.16 -0.40
CA ARG A 32 2.38 8.15 -0.80
C ARG A 32 1.78 6.78 -0.54
N PHE A 33 0.87 6.73 0.42
CA PHE A 33 0.08 5.54 0.69
C PHE A 33 -1.27 5.65 -0.03
N ILE A 34 -1.53 4.71 -0.95
CA ILE A 34 -2.74 4.72 -1.79
C ILE A 34 -3.49 3.39 -1.60
N PRO A 35 -4.17 3.21 -0.45
CA PRO A 35 -4.99 2.03 -0.23
C PRO A 35 -6.28 2.09 -1.05
N ARG A 36 -6.79 0.94 -1.49
CA ARG A 36 -8.14 0.86 -2.05
C ARG A 36 -9.17 0.97 -0.95
N ILE A 37 -10.17 1.82 -1.16
CA ILE A 37 -11.32 1.96 -0.27
C ILE A 37 -12.47 1.12 -0.84
N ARG A 38 -12.80 0.00 -0.18
CA ARG A 38 -13.97 -0.83 -0.54
C ARG A 38 -15.28 -0.27 0.00
N ASP A 39 -15.29 0.08 1.29
CA ASP A 39 -16.51 0.49 2.01
C ASP A 39 -16.43 1.95 2.44
N LEU A 40 -16.47 2.88 1.49
CA LEU A 40 -16.36 4.31 1.77
C LEU A 40 -17.44 4.83 2.75
N PRO A 41 -18.73 4.43 2.66
CA PRO A 41 -19.77 4.92 3.58
C PRO A 41 -19.52 4.54 5.05
N SER A 42 -18.72 3.49 5.30
CA SER A 42 -18.36 3.07 6.65
C SER A 42 -17.22 3.90 7.25
N LYS A 43 -16.51 4.70 6.44
CA LYS A 43 -15.31 5.42 6.88
C LYS A 43 -15.69 6.76 7.50
N ARG A 44 -15.17 7.00 8.71
CA ARG A 44 -15.39 8.22 9.46
C ARG A 44 -14.30 9.26 9.18
N LEU A 45 -14.71 10.50 8.98
CA LEU A 45 -13.85 11.68 8.83
C LEU A 45 -13.61 12.32 10.20
N TYR A 46 -12.45 12.94 10.40
CA TYR A 46 -12.12 13.60 11.65
C TYR A 46 -11.67 15.03 11.38
N LEU A 47 -12.17 15.96 12.20
CA LEU A 47 -11.97 17.39 12.01
C LEU A 47 -11.38 18.02 13.27
N PHE A 48 -10.67 19.13 13.11
CA PHE A 48 -10.26 19.97 14.23
C PHE A 48 -11.46 20.66 14.88
N ASP A 49 -12.43 21.08 14.06
CA ASP A 49 -13.73 21.57 14.51
C ASP A 49 -14.87 20.79 13.83
N PRO A 50 -15.49 19.82 14.52
CA PRO A 50 -16.68 19.13 14.01
C PRO A 50 -17.89 20.03 13.77
N ALA A 51 -18.01 21.18 14.44
CA ALA A 51 -19.15 22.08 14.28
C ALA A 51 -19.12 22.79 12.92
N ALA A 52 -17.92 23.00 12.37
CA ALA A 52 -17.70 23.56 11.03
C ALA A 52 -18.05 22.60 9.89
N ALA A 53 -18.43 21.34 10.18
CA ALA A 53 -18.76 20.36 9.14
C ALA A 53 -20.03 20.74 8.35
N PRO A 54 -19.99 20.68 7.00
CA PRO A 54 -21.17 20.81 6.15
C PRO A 54 -22.28 19.83 6.58
N LYS A 55 -23.54 20.26 6.49
CA LYS A 55 -24.69 19.49 7.00
C LYS A 55 -24.76 18.10 6.38
N GLU A 56 -24.42 18.01 5.10
CA GLU A 56 -24.43 16.81 4.26
C GLU A 56 -23.41 15.77 4.72
N LEU A 57 -22.30 16.22 5.33
CA LEU A 57 -21.19 15.36 5.76
C LEU A 57 -21.22 15.01 7.25
N ARG A 58 -22.14 15.61 8.03
CA ARG A 58 -22.20 15.41 9.50
C ARG A 58 -22.33 13.94 9.89
N SER A 59 -23.08 13.14 9.13
CA SER A 59 -23.25 11.70 9.37
C SER A 59 -21.95 10.89 9.19
N LEU A 60 -20.96 11.45 8.48
CA LEU A 60 -19.65 10.84 8.24
C LEU A 60 -18.59 11.29 9.26
N ILE A 61 -18.85 12.32 10.07
CA ILE A 61 -17.89 12.81 11.06
C ILE A 61 -17.82 11.84 12.25
N GLY A 62 -16.63 11.31 12.50
CA GLY A 62 -16.35 10.39 13.62
C GLY A 62 -15.90 11.06 14.91
N GLY A 63 -15.52 12.34 14.85
CA GLY A 63 -15.17 13.11 16.04
C GLY A 63 -14.13 14.19 15.81
N LYS A 64 -13.69 14.79 16.92
CA LYS A 64 -12.67 15.84 16.98
C LYS A 64 -11.27 15.25 17.08
N ILE A 65 -10.33 15.84 16.34
CA ILE A 65 -8.89 15.55 16.47
C ILE A 65 -8.39 16.07 17.82
N ARG A 66 -7.62 15.25 18.54
CA ARG A 66 -7.00 15.64 19.82
C ARG A 66 -5.64 16.28 19.60
N GLU A 67 -5.64 17.54 19.17
CA GLU A 67 -4.42 18.33 18.89
C GLU A 67 -3.42 18.34 20.04
N GLY A 68 -3.90 18.55 21.27
CA GLY A 68 -3.04 18.58 22.45
C GLY A 68 -2.21 17.31 22.61
N LEU A 69 -2.74 16.14 22.24
CA LEU A 69 -2.02 14.88 22.32
C LEU A 69 -0.87 14.82 21.30
N ILE A 70 -1.09 15.34 20.09
CA ILE A 70 -0.07 15.43 19.04
C ILE A 70 1.04 16.37 19.49
N ILE A 71 0.67 17.56 20.00
CA ILE A 71 1.63 18.59 20.46
C ILE A 71 2.48 18.05 21.60
N GLN A 72 1.86 17.45 22.62
CA GLN A 72 2.56 16.89 23.79
C GLN A 72 3.56 15.78 23.41
N ASN A 73 3.23 14.95 22.42
CA ASN A 73 4.05 13.82 21.98
C ASN A 73 4.95 14.14 20.77
N TRP A 74 4.98 15.39 20.30
CA TRP A 74 5.72 15.78 19.09
C TRP A 74 7.20 15.37 19.11
N PRO A 75 7.96 15.54 20.22
CA PRO A 75 9.35 15.10 20.27
C PRO A 75 9.52 13.58 20.06
N ASP A 76 8.62 12.77 20.61
CA ASP A 76 8.67 11.31 20.51
C ASP A 76 8.26 10.84 19.12
N ILE A 77 7.30 11.52 18.49
CA ILE A 77 6.93 11.30 17.08
C ILE A 77 8.17 11.55 16.19
N LEU A 78 8.82 12.70 16.34
CA LEU A 78 10.02 13.03 15.56
C LEU A 78 11.14 12.00 15.78
N ARG A 79 11.37 11.57 17.02
CA ARG A 79 12.37 10.55 17.34
C ARG A 79 12.05 9.20 16.67
N ALA A 80 10.79 8.78 16.70
CA ALA A 80 10.36 7.54 16.06
C ALA A 80 10.55 7.61 14.54
N VAL A 81 10.15 8.73 13.91
CA VAL A 81 10.31 8.96 12.47
C VAL A 81 11.78 8.99 12.07
N ALA A 82 12.62 9.72 12.80
CA ALA A 82 14.06 9.78 12.55
C ALA A 82 14.72 8.40 12.67
N THR A 83 14.33 7.60 13.68
CA THR A 83 14.83 6.23 13.86
C THR A 83 14.47 5.33 12.67
N MET A 84 13.24 5.47 12.14
CA MET A 84 12.80 4.74 10.95
C MET A 84 13.51 5.22 9.68
N ALA A 85 13.63 6.53 9.50
CA ALA A 85 14.31 7.14 8.35
C ALA A 85 15.80 6.78 8.31
N ALA A 86 16.46 6.69 9.47
CA ALA A 86 17.83 6.24 9.62
C ALA A 86 18.02 4.72 9.39
N GLY A 87 16.92 3.96 9.24
CA GLY A 87 16.96 2.51 9.03
C GLY A 87 17.31 1.69 10.27
N ILE A 88 17.33 2.30 11.46
CA ILE A 88 17.63 1.63 12.74
C ILE A 88 16.48 0.68 13.12
N MET A 89 15.24 1.06 12.79
CA MET A 89 14.05 0.23 13.02
C MET A 89 13.14 0.29 11.80
N PRO A 90 12.70 -0.85 11.24
CA PRO A 90 11.71 -0.85 10.16
C PRO A 90 10.33 -0.42 10.68
N PRO A 91 9.54 0.34 9.88
CA PRO A 91 8.19 0.76 10.24
C PRO A 91 7.26 -0.37 10.71
N SER A 92 7.37 -1.55 10.08
CA SER A 92 6.57 -2.72 10.41
C SER A 92 6.77 -3.21 11.85
N GLN A 93 7.98 -3.04 12.42
CA GLN A 93 8.26 -3.45 13.79
C GLN A 93 7.59 -2.52 14.80
N LEU A 94 7.61 -1.21 14.55
CA LEU A 94 6.92 -0.23 15.38
C LEU A 94 5.40 -0.43 15.34
N LEU A 95 4.84 -0.61 14.13
CA LEU A 95 3.42 -0.89 13.93
C LEU A 95 2.98 -2.19 14.63
N LYS A 96 3.82 -3.24 14.60
CA LYS A 96 3.54 -4.49 15.32
C LYS A 96 3.49 -4.29 16.84
N LYS A 97 4.37 -3.45 17.40
CA LYS A 97 4.32 -3.09 18.83
C LYS A 97 3.03 -2.35 19.18
N PHE A 98 2.61 -1.39 18.36
CA PHE A 98 1.36 -0.66 18.59
C PHE A 98 0.12 -1.52 18.42
N ALA A 99 0.12 -2.48 17.49
CA ALA A 99 -0.97 -3.43 17.32
C ALA A 99 -1.16 -4.33 18.56
N ALA A 100 -0.08 -4.62 19.30
CA ALA A 100 -0.15 -5.42 20.52
C ALA A 100 -0.73 -4.64 21.72
N TYR A 101 -0.43 -3.33 21.85
CA TYR A 101 -0.85 -2.51 23.00
C TYR A 101 -1.38 -1.11 22.59
N PRO A 102 -2.45 -1.02 21.78
CA PRO A 102 -2.83 0.24 21.12
C PRO A 102 -3.41 1.31 22.05
N ARG A 103 -3.88 0.95 23.25
CA ARG A 103 -4.53 1.88 24.20
C ARG A 103 -3.63 2.31 25.37
N GLN A 104 -2.47 1.70 25.52
CA GLN A 104 -1.61 1.90 26.69
C GLN A 104 -0.37 2.77 26.39
N HIS A 105 -0.17 3.18 25.14
CA HIS A 105 1.01 3.93 24.73
C HIS A 105 0.63 5.29 24.14
N GLU A 106 1.06 6.38 24.78
CA GLU A 106 0.72 7.74 24.34
C GLU A 106 1.18 8.06 22.91
N LEU A 107 2.42 7.68 22.55
CA LEU A 107 2.90 7.78 21.17
C LEU A 107 2.00 7.07 20.15
N ALA A 108 1.46 5.90 20.47
CA ALA A 108 0.53 5.19 19.59
C ALA A 108 -0.77 5.99 19.42
N LEU A 109 -1.30 6.53 20.52
CA LEU A 109 -2.49 7.38 20.49
C LEU A 109 -2.25 8.68 19.70
N ALA A 110 -1.08 9.31 19.84
CA ALA A 110 -0.71 10.52 19.11
C ALA A 110 -0.57 10.24 17.61
N LEU A 111 0.14 9.17 17.23
CA LEU A 111 0.24 8.72 15.83
C LEU A 111 -1.13 8.36 15.26
N ARG A 112 -2.04 7.79 16.06
CA ARG A 112 -3.41 7.53 15.61
C ARG A 112 -4.16 8.82 15.29
N GLU A 113 -3.99 9.90 16.06
CA GLU A 113 -4.61 11.19 15.72
C GLU A 113 -4.05 11.78 14.43
N ILE A 114 -2.73 11.72 14.20
CA ILE A 114 -2.13 12.09 12.91
C ILE A 114 -2.72 11.25 11.78
N GLY A 115 -2.81 9.94 12.00
CA GLY A 115 -3.39 9.00 11.07
C GLY A 115 -4.82 9.32 10.66
N ARG A 116 -5.63 9.83 11.59
CA ARG A 116 -7.00 10.28 11.32
C ARG A 116 -7.04 11.52 10.43
N ILE A 117 -6.10 12.45 10.60
CA ILE A 117 -5.96 13.63 9.74
C ILE A 117 -5.61 13.18 8.32
N GLU A 118 -4.52 12.44 8.18
CA GLU A 118 -4.01 11.95 6.89
C GLU A 118 -5.04 11.09 6.15
N ARG A 119 -5.74 10.23 6.88
CA ARG A 119 -6.82 9.41 6.32
C ARG A 119 -8.02 10.25 5.87
N THR A 120 -8.35 11.32 6.60
CA THR A 120 -9.44 12.22 6.22
C THR A 120 -9.08 12.97 4.94
N LEU A 121 -7.86 13.52 4.87
CA LEU A 121 -7.34 14.17 3.65
C LEU A 121 -7.32 13.20 2.47
N PHE A 122 -6.79 11.98 2.68
CA PHE A 122 -6.77 10.95 1.65
C PHE A 122 -8.17 10.61 1.13
N ILE A 123 -9.18 10.50 1.99
CA ILE A 123 -10.55 10.21 1.56
C ILE A 123 -11.10 11.35 0.69
N VAL A 124 -10.82 12.60 1.04
CA VAL A 124 -11.23 13.77 0.25
C VAL A 124 -10.55 13.76 -1.11
N ASP A 125 -9.23 13.56 -1.16
CA ASP A 125 -8.48 13.47 -2.42
C ASP A 125 -8.97 12.29 -3.27
N TRP A 126 -9.16 11.12 -2.66
CA TRP A 126 -9.66 9.92 -3.32
C TRP A 126 -11.02 10.15 -3.97
N LEU A 127 -11.92 10.88 -3.30
CA LEU A 127 -13.26 11.20 -3.84
C LEU A 127 -13.21 12.14 -5.05
N LEU A 128 -12.20 12.99 -5.14
CA LEU A 128 -12.08 14.02 -6.17
C LEU A 128 -11.17 13.60 -7.35
N ASP A 129 -10.28 12.63 -7.15
CA ASP A 129 -9.30 12.19 -8.16
C ASP A 129 -9.65 10.78 -8.71
N ALA A 130 -10.39 10.75 -9.82
CA ALA A 130 -10.73 9.50 -10.51
C ALA A 130 -9.50 8.77 -11.11
N ASP A 131 -8.44 9.50 -11.47
CA ASP A 131 -7.22 8.89 -12.00
C ASP A 131 -6.44 8.19 -10.91
N MET A 132 -6.42 8.74 -9.69
CA MET A 132 -5.87 8.07 -8.51
C MET A 132 -6.61 6.77 -8.20
N GLN A 133 -7.94 6.76 -8.29
CA GLN A 133 -8.72 5.53 -8.13
C GLN A 133 -8.33 4.47 -9.18
N ARG A 134 -8.21 4.90 -10.45
CA ARG A 134 -7.79 4.03 -11.56
C ARG A 134 -6.37 3.47 -11.34
N ARG A 135 -5.41 4.32 -10.99
CA ARG A 135 -4.02 3.91 -10.70
C ARG A 135 -3.95 2.91 -9.55
N ALA A 136 -4.72 3.14 -8.47
CA ALA A 136 -4.79 2.22 -7.34
C ALA A 136 -5.38 0.86 -7.74
N GLN A 137 -6.44 0.83 -8.56
CA GLN A 137 -7.01 -0.41 -9.08
C GLN A 137 -6.01 -1.16 -9.97
N ILE A 138 -5.31 -0.46 -10.86
CA ILE A 138 -4.26 -1.06 -11.70
C ILE A 138 -3.12 -1.60 -10.84
N GLY A 139 -2.67 -0.85 -9.84
CA GLY A 139 -1.61 -1.25 -8.91
C GLY A 139 -1.95 -2.53 -8.14
N LEU A 140 -3.19 -2.64 -7.66
CA LEU A 140 -3.68 -3.85 -7.00
C LEU A 140 -3.84 -5.02 -7.96
N ASN A 141 -4.39 -4.80 -9.16
CA ASN A 141 -4.50 -5.84 -10.18
C ASN A 141 -3.13 -6.43 -10.53
N LYS A 142 -2.06 -5.62 -10.57
CA LYS A 142 -0.68 -6.13 -10.75
C LYS A 142 -0.26 -7.06 -9.61
N GLY A 143 -0.58 -6.69 -8.37
CA GLY A 143 -0.32 -7.54 -7.20
C GLY A 143 -1.09 -8.86 -7.24
N GLU A 144 -2.39 -8.78 -7.54
CA GLU A 144 -3.28 -9.95 -7.69
C GLU A 144 -2.83 -10.87 -8.83
N ALA A 145 -2.49 -10.32 -10.00
CA ALA A 145 -1.98 -11.09 -11.14
C ALA A 145 -0.66 -11.79 -10.82
N HIS A 146 0.23 -11.12 -10.09
CA HIS A 146 1.48 -11.74 -9.61
C HIS A 146 1.20 -12.88 -8.62
N HIS A 147 0.24 -12.71 -7.71
CA HIS A 147 -0.20 -13.77 -6.80
C HIS A 147 -0.90 -14.92 -7.55
N ALA A 148 -1.72 -14.62 -8.55
CA ALA A 148 -2.37 -15.61 -9.41
C ALA A 148 -1.35 -16.43 -10.20
N LEU A 149 -0.32 -15.80 -10.77
CA LEU A 149 0.78 -16.51 -11.44
C LEU A 149 1.49 -17.44 -10.45
N LYS A 150 1.85 -16.96 -9.27
CA LYS A 150 2.46 -17.80 -8.22
C LYS A 150 1.58 -18.99 -7.83
N ASN A 151 0.27 -18.79 -7.76
CA ASN A 151 -0.68 -19.86 -7.47
C ASN A 151 -0.79 -20.86 -8.62
N ALA A 152 -0.78 -20.41 -9.88
CA ALA A 152 -0.81 -21.26 -11.07
C ALA A 152 0.48 -22.10 -11.22
N LEU A 153 1.63 -21.54 -10.84
CA LEU A 153 2.93 -22.25 -10.83
C LEU A 153 3.04 -23.32 -9.73
N ARG A 154 2.10 -23.34 -8.79
CA ARG A 154 2.07 -24.27 -7.68
C ARG A 154 1.50 -25.62 -8.16
N ILE A 155 2.30 -26.39 -8.88
CA ILE A 155 1.93 -27.71 -9.42
C ILE A 155 2.03 -28.77 -8.31
N GLY A 156 0.92 -29.44 -8.00
CA GLY A 156 0.85 -30.57 -7.06
C GLY A 156 0.62 -30.20 -5.59
N ARG A 157 -0.41 -30.82 -4.98
CA ARG A 157 -0.82 -30.76 -3.55
C ARG A 157 -1.13 -29.38 -2.95
N GLN A 158 -1.93 -28.55 -3.64
CA GLN A 158 -2.62 -27.38 -3.05
C GLN A 158 -1.75 -26.41 -2.21
N GLY A 159 -0.42 -26.41 -2.44
CA GLY A 159 0.60 -25.65 -1.73
C GLY A 159 0.36 -25.33 -0.26
N GLU A 160 -0.03 -26.34 0.50
CA GLU A 160 0.19 -26.33 1.94
C GLU A 160 1.71 -26.37 2.19
N ILE A 161 2.21 -25.33 2.86
CA ILE A 161 3.60 -25.32 3.34
C ILE A 161 3.66 -26.25 4.55
N ARG A 162 3.90 -27.54 4.30
CA ARG A 162 4.12 -28.57 5.33
C ARG A 162 5.60 -28.75 5.69
N ASP A 163 6.47 -27.83 5.30
CA ASP A 163 7.84 -27.84 5.80
C ASP A 163 7.86 -27.30 7.23
N ARG A 164 8.32 -28.15 8.15
CA ARG A 164 8.43 -27.84 9.58
C ARG A 164 9.53 -26.81 9.89
N THR A 165 10.43 -26.53 8.94
CA THR A 165 11.58 -25.62 9.13
C THR A 165 11.40 -24.33 8.34
N VAL A 166 11.74 -23.21 8.97
CA VAL A 166 11.66 -21.85 8.39
C VAL A 166 12.51 -21.74 7.12
N GLU A 167 13.66 -22.40 7.08
CA GLU A 167 14.54 -22.42 5.90
C GLU A 167 13.90 -23.09 4.69
N GLY A 168 13.19 -24.22 4.87
CA GLY A 168 12.52 -24.93 3.77
C GLY A 168 11.41 -24.09 3.12
N GLN A 169 10.66 -23.36 3.96
CA GLN A 169 9.67 -22.40 3.49
C GLN A 169 10.33 -21.25 2.71
N HIS A 170 11.46 -20.75 3.19
CA HIS A 170 12.21 -19.67 2.54
C HIS A 170 12.72 -20.07 1.16
N TYR A 171 13.35 -21.25 1.02
CA TYR A 171 13.85 -21.74 -0.27
C TYR A 171 12.73 -21.96 -1.29
N ARG A 172 11.59 -22.51 -0.87
CA ARG A 172 10.41 -22.65 -1.76
C ARG A 172 9.87 -21.30 -2.22
N MET A 173 9.77 -20.32 -1.31
CA MET A 173 9.33 -18.97 -1.66
C MET A 173 10.31 -18.27 -2.60
N ALA A 174 11.63 -18.44 -2.38
CA ALA A 174 12.67 -17.92 -3.24
C ALA A 174 12.61 -18.54 -4.65
N GLY A 175 12.47 -19.87 -4.74
CA GLY A 175 12.32 -20.58 -6.02
C GLY A 175 11.06 -20.17 -6.78
N LEU A 176 9.94 -20.02 -6.08
CA LEU A 176 8.68 -19.54 -6.68
C LEU A 176 8.80 -18.09 -7.17
N ASN A 177 9.47 -17.22 -6.41
CA ASN A 177 9.76 -15.85 -6.83
C ASN A 177 10.64 -15.83 -8.09
N LEU A 178 11.67 -16.68 -8.15
CA LEU A 178 12.56 -16.78 -9.30
C LEU A 178 11.81 -17.24 -10.55
N LEU A 179 10.99 -18.30 -10.43
CA LEU A 179 10.21 -18.82 -11.55
C LEU A 179 9.19 -17.80 -12.06
N ALA A 180 8.51 -17.10 -11.16
CA ALA A 180 7.61 -16.01 -11.52
C ALA A 180 8.37 -14.89 -12.27
N ALA A 181 9.56 -14.50 -11.81
CA ALA A 181 10.38 -13.49 -12.48
C ALA A 181 10.83 -13.94 -13.89
N ILE A 182 11.19 -15.21 -14.07
CA ILE A 182 11.57 -15.77 -15.39
C ILE A 182 10.38 -15.69 -16.36
N ILE A 183 9.18 -16.06 -15.92
CA ILE A 183 7.97 -16.02 -16.77
C ILE A 183 7.61 -14.58 -17.13
N ILE A 184 7.63 -13.66 -16.16
CA ILE A 184 7.40 -12.23 -16.41
C ILE A 184 8.38 -11.71 -17.46
N TYR A 185 9.67 -12.04 -17.31
CA TYR A 185 10.69 -11.64 -18.26
C TYR A 185 10.42 -12.20 -19.66
N TRP A 186 10.12 -13.50 -19.76
CA TRP A 186 9.80 -14.14 -21.03
C TRP A 186 8.59 -13.52 -21.72
N ASN A 187 7.50 -13.31 -20.98
CA ASN A 187 6.28 -12.69 -21.50
C ASN A 187 6.54 -11.25 -21.95
N THR A 188 7.27 -10.47 -21.16
CA THR A 188 7.67 -9.10 -21.50
C THR A 188 8.48 -9.07 -22.80
N LYS A 189 9.45 -9.98 -22.96
CA LYS A 189 10.26 -10.11 -24.18
C LYS A 189 9.39 -10.47 -25.38
N ARG A 190 8.45 -11.41 -25.24
CA ARG A 190 7.55 -11.84 -26.32
C ARG A 190 6.57 -10.74 -26.73
N LEU A 191 5.99 -10.02 -25.77
CA LEU A 191 5.15 -8.85 -26.03
C LEU A 191 5.94 -7.77 -26.79
N GLY A 192 7.17 -7.47 -26.36
CA GLY A 192 8.04 -6.53 -27.08
C GLY A 192 8.31 -6.95 -28.53
N GLN A 193 8.52 -8.25 -28.78
CA GLN A 193 8.66 -8.78 -30.14
C GLN A 193 7.37 -8.63 -30.97
N ALA A 194 6.21 -8.89 -30.37
CA ALA A 194 4.92 -8.78 -31.04
C ALA A 194 4.60 -7.32 -31.41
N VAL A 195 4.81 -6.38 -30.49
CA VAL A 195 4.64 -4.93 -30.75
C VAL A 195 5.59 -4.46 -31.85
N ALA A 196 6.86 -4.87 -31.79
CA ALA A 196 7.83 -4.54 -32.83
C ALA A 196 7.42 -5.10 -34.20
N ALA A 197 6.85 -6.31 -34.25
CA ALA A 197 6.35 -6.90 -35.49
C ALA A 197 5.13 -6.14 -36.05
N ARG A 198 4.18 -5.73 -35.19
CA ARG A 198 3.00 -4.94 -35.59
C ARG A 198 3.39 -3.57 -36.15
N LYS A 199 4.30 -2.85 -35.48
CA LYS A 199 4.86 -1.58 -35.98
C LYS A 199 5.49 -1.72 -37.37
N ARG A 200 6.18 -2.84 -37.66
CA ARG A 200 6.77 -3.08 -39.00
C ARG A 200 5.73 -3.28 -40.11
N VAL A 201 4.53 -3.74 -39.79
CA VAL A 201 3.44 -3.97 -40.77
C VAL A 201 2.52 -2.74 -40.88
N GLY A 202 2.90 -1.60 -40.26
CA GLY A 202 2.13 -0.36 -40.32
C GLY A 202 0.86 -0.38 -39.47
N LEU A 203 0.72 -1.34 -38.55
CA LEU A 203 -0.33 -1.33 -37.55
C LEU A 203 0.14 -0.43 -36.40
N ASP A 204 -0.43 0.79 -36.34
CA ASP A 204 -0.09 1.74 -35.30
C ASP A 204 -0.66 1.27 -33.95
N ASP A 205 0.23 0.96 -33.01
CA ASP A 205 -0.14 0.60 -31.64
C ASP A 205 0.02 1.86 -30.79
N SER A 206 -1.09 2.51 -30.43
CA SER A 206 -1.10 3.69 -29.56
C SER A 206 -0.33 3.41 -28.26
N ASP A 207 0.61 4.29 -27.90
CA ASP A 207 1.39 4.19 -26.67
C ASP A 207 0.49 4.15 -25.42
N GLU A 208 -0.70 4.75 -25.49
CA GLU A 208 -1.72 4.67 -24.44
C GLU A 208 -2.24 3.24 -24.25
N LEU A 209 -2.51 2.52 -25.35
CA LEU A 209 -2.97 1.13 -25.31
C LEU A 209 -1.87 0.17 -24.87
N LEU A 210 -0.62 0.43 -25.27
CA LEU A 210 0.53 -0.35 -24.83
C LEU A 210 0.73 -0.28 -23.31
N GLY A 211 0.41 0.85 -22.69
CA GLY A 211 0.44 1.02 -21.23
C GLY A 211 -0.51 0.10 -20.46
N HIS A 212 -1.52 -0.47 -21.12
CA HIS A 212 -2.49 -1.40 -20.54
C HIS A 212 -2.10 -2.88 -20.68
N ILE A 213 -1.02 -3.20 -21.41
CA ILE A 213 -0.58 -4.58 -21.61
C ILE A 213 0.17 -5.08 -20.37
N SER A 214 -0.25 -6.24 -19.86
CA SER A 214 0.35 -6.91 -18.70
C SER A 214 1.11 -8.16 -19.13
N PRO A 215 2.38 -8.37 -18.69
CA PRO A 215 3.10 -9.62 -18.92
C PRO A 215 2.59 -10.77 -18.04
N LEU A 216 1.61 -10.52 -17.18
CA LEU A 216 1.06 -11.47 -16.20
C LEU A 216 -0.35 -11.98 -16.59
N GLY A 217 -0.89 -11.53 -17.74
CA GLY A 217 -2.31 -11.62 -18.05
C GLY A 217 -3.02 -10.29 -17.78
#